data_AF-A0A0V1M0Z0-F1
#
_entry.id   AF-A0A0V1M0Z0-F1
#
_cell.length_a   1.000
_cell.length_b   1.000
_cell.length_c   1.000
_cell.angle_alpha   90.00
_cell.angle_beta   90.00
_cell.angle_gamma   90.00
#
_symmetry.space_group_name_H-M   'P 1'
#
loop_
_entity.id
_entity.type
_entity.pdbx_description
1 polymer ?
#
loop_
_entity_poly.entity_id
_entity_poly.type
_entity_poly.pdbx_seq_one_letter_code
_entity_poly.pdbx_strand_id
1 'polypeptide(L)' 'LMNAQIEHCHLVHIINMDIEDNEEEAITGAALLCQLCTMLEKSANFDTEIEGILSNFENICKRRILHAVCFL' A
#
# COMPACT_ATOMS: atom_id res chain seq x y z
N LEU A 1 -9.54 7.25 10.33
CA LEU A 1 -8.58 6.52 11.18
C LEU A 1 -8.02 7.42 12.28
N MET A 2 -7.46 8.60 12.00
CA MET A 2 -6.91 9.52 13.03
C MET A 2 -7.88 10.02 14.13
N ASN A 3 -9.19 9.94 13.92
CA ASN A 3 -10.20 10.39 14.89
C ASN A 3 -10.97 9.24 15.56
N ALA A 4 -10.54 7.98 15.33
CA ALA A 4 -11.13 6.84 16.02
C ALA A 4 -10.57 6.77 17.45
N GLN A 5 -11.41 6.34 18.39
CA GLN A 5 -10.95 6.04 19.75
C GLN A 5 -10.03 4.81 19.65
N ILE A 6 -8.76 5.00 19.98
CA ILE A 6 -7.74 3.96 19.88
C ILE A 6 -7.96 2.98 21.02
N GLU A 7 -8.46 1.78 20.70
CA GLU A 7 -8.71 0.72 21.68
C GLU A 7 -7.48 -0.20 21.81
N HIS A 8 -6.69 -0.32 20.74
CA HIS A 8 -5.47 -1.12 20.69
C HIS A 8 -4.30 -0.30 20.11
N CYS A 9 -3.06 -0.75 20.25
CA CYS A 9 -1.90 -0.01 19.71
C CYS A 9 -1.33 -0.76 18.51
N HIS A 10 -2.19 -1.10 17.55
CA HIS A 10 -1.77 -1.85 16.36
C HIS A 10 -1.37 -0.89 15.25
N LEU A 11 -0.12 -1.01 14.78
CA LEU A 11 0.40 -0.26 13.66
C LEU A 11 -0.30 -0.71 12.36
N VAL A 12 -0.83 0.24 11.61
CA VAL A 12 -1.50 0.03 10.33
C VAL A 12 -0.87 0.93 9.28
N HIS A 13 -0.54 0.35 8.13
CA HIS A 13 0.00 1.09 6.99
C HIS A 13 -1.13 1.43 6.03
N ILE A 14 -1.23 2.72 5.69
CA ILE A 14 -2.15 3.25 4.69
C ILE A 14 -1.32 3.53 3.44
N ILE A 15 -1.66 2.88 2.34
CA ILE A 15 -0.98 3.02 1.06
C ILE A 15 -2.01 3.51 0.04
N ASN A 16 -1.70 4.61 -0.64
CA ASN A 16 -2.55 5.19 -1.67
C ASN A 16 -1.85 5.15 -3.03
N MET A 17 -2.60 4.72 -4.04
CA MET A 17 -2.22 4.71 -5.44
C MET A 17 -3.37 5.34 -6.24
N ASP A 18 -3.05 6.34 -7.05
CA ASP A 18 -4.07 6.97 -7.88
C ASP A 18 -4.48 6.04 -9.03
N ILE A 19 -5.79 5.83 -9.14
CA ILE A 19 -6.46 5.05 -10.18
C ILE A 19 -7.57 5.94 -10.74
N GLU A 20 -7.61 6.11 -12.05
CA GLU A 20 -8.70 6.88 -12.67
C GLU A 20 -10.02 6.11 -12.59
N ASP A 21 -11.13 6.83 -12.45
CA ASP A 21 -12.47 6.25 -12.35
C ASP A 21 -13.01 5.85 -13.73
N ASN A 22 -12.34 4.89 -14.35
CA ASN A 22 -12.78 4.22 -15.57
C ASN A 22 -12.46 2.72 -15.49
N GLU A 23 -13.17 1.92 -16.30
CA GLU A 23 -13.11 0.46 -16.21
C GLU A 23 -11.71 -0.11 -16.52
N GLU A 24 -11.03 0.45 -17.52
CA GLU A 24 -9.70 0.00 -17.94
C GLU A 24 -8.64 0.25 -16.85
N GLU A 25 -8.66 1.44 -16.25
CA GLU A 25 -7.77 1.81 -15.15
C GLU A 25 -8.11 1.06 -13.87
N ALA A 26 -9.38 0.78 -13.58
CA ALA A 26 -9.77 -0.04 -12.43
C ALA A 26 -9.24 -1.48 -12.54
N ILE A 27 -9.33 -2.11 -13.72
CA ILE A 27 -8.78 -3.45 -13.96
C ILE A 27 -7.26 -3.46 -13.80
N THR A 28 -6.58 -2.47 -14.39
CA THR A 28 -5.14 -2.33 -14.33
C THR A 28 -4.66 -2.07 -12.90
N GLY A 29 -5.30 -1.14 -12.19
CA GLY A 29 -5.04 -0.81 -10.80
C GLY A 29 -5.27 -2.00 -9.87
N ALA A 30 -6.32 -2.78 -10.08
CA ALA A 30 -6.58 -3.99 -9.30
C ALA A 30 -5.45 -5.04 -9.46
N ALA A 31 -4.96 -5.25 -10.69
CA ALA A 31 -3.85 -6.15 -10.94
C ALA A 31 -2.55 -5.67 -10.26
N LEU A 32 -2.25 -4.37 -10.37
CA LEU A 32 -1.08 -3.75 -9.74
C LEU A 32 -1.15 -3.83 -8.19
N LEU A 33 -2.30 -3.52 -7.59
CA LEU A 33 -2.48 -3.62 -6.15
C LEU A 33 -2.39 -5.07 -5.66
N CYS A 34 -2.91 -6.03 -6.42
CA CYS A 34 -2.75 -7.46 -6.11
C CYS A 34 -1.26 -7.88 -6.12
N GLN A 35 -0.49 -7.37 -7.09
CA GLN A 35 0.96 -7.57 -7.12
C GLN A 35 1.64 -6.96 -5.90
N LEU A 36 1.29 -5.73 -5.51
CA LEU A 36 1.81 -5.09 -4.30
C LEU A 36 1.51 -5.93 -3.06
N CYS A 37 0.26 -6.36 -2.86
CA CYS A 37 -0.12 -7.23 -1.75
C CYS A 37 0.74 -8.51 -1.71
N THR A 38 0.99 -9.12 -2.87
CA THR A 38 1.84 -10.31 -2.98
C THR A 38 3.30 -10.02 -2.60
N MET A 39 3.83 -8.84 -2.96
CA MET A 39 5.18 -8.43 -2.57
C MET A 39 5.29 -8.22 -1.05
N LEU A 40 4.29 -7.57 -0.45
CA LEU A 40 4.22 -7.35 0.99
C LEU A 40 4.06 -8.66 1.77
N GLU A 41 3.21 -9.58 1.30
CA GLU A 41 2.99 -10.89 1.93
C GLU A 41 4.25 -11.77 1.94
N LYS A 42 5.08 -11.66 0.90
CA LYS A 42 6.35 -12.41 0.79
C LYS A 42 7.48 -11.83 1.64
N SER A 43 7.30 -10.66 2.24
CA SER A 43 8.30 -10.03 3.08
C SER A 43 8.54 -10.87 4.33
N ALA A 44 9.81 -11.14 4.65
CA ALA A 44 10.18 -11.84 5.88
C ALA A 44 10.20 -10.91 7.09
N ASN A 45 10.45 -9.61 6.86
CA ASN A 45 10.46 -8.57 7.87
C ASN A 45 9.84 -7.27 7.33
N PHE A 46 8.51 -7.25 7.37
CA PHE A 46 7.70 -6.18 6.81
C PHE A 46 8.08 -4.78 7.34
N ASP A 47 8.28 -4.65 8.66
CA ASP A 47 8.60 -3.36 9.30
C ASP A 47 9.87 -2.72 8.74
N THR A 48 10.85 -3.53 8.33
CA THR A 48 12.13 -3.05 7.78
C THR A 48 12.14 -2.99 6.25
N GLU A 49 11.33 -3.80 5.58
CA GLU A 49 11.36 -3.97 4.12
C GLU A 49 10.34 -3.11 3.38
N ILE A 50 9.30 -2.60 4.08
CA ILE A 50 8.17 -1.91 3.46
C ILE A 50 8.60 -0.75 2.55
N GLU A 51 9.50 0.13 3.00
CA GLU A 51 9.98 1.27 2.19
C GLU A 51 10.65 0.81 0.90
N GLY A 52 11.45 -0.27 0.97
CA GLY A 52 12.11 -0.85 -0.19
C GLY A 52 11.12 -1.50 -1.15
N ILE A 53 10.12 -2.21 -0.61
CA ILE A 53 9.04 -2.82 -1.39
C ILE A 53 8.22 -1.75 -2.12
N LEU A 54 7.84 -0.68 -1.42
CA LEU A 54 7.09 0.44 -2.00
C LEU A 54 7.88 1.16 -3.08
N SER A 55 9.17 1.44 -2.85
CA SER A 55 10.03 2.05 -3.86
C SER A 55 10.21 1.15 -5.10
N ASN A 56 10.37 -0.16 -4.91
CA ASN A 56 10.41 -1.09 -6.03
C ASN A 56 9.06 -1.12 -6.78
N PHE A 57 7.95 -1.11 -6.05
CA PHE A 57 6.62 -1.09 -6.64
C PHE A 57 6.35 0.21 -7.44
N GLU A 58 6.74 1.38 -6.95
CA GLU A 58 6.70 2.64 -7.71
C GLU A 58 7.47 2.54 -9.04
N ASN A 59 8.63 1.86 -9.02
CA ASN A 59 9.42 1.62 -10.23
C ASN A 59 8.74 0.66 -11.22
N ILE A 60 7.90 -0.28 -10.74
CA ILE A 60 7.13 -1.21 -11.57
C ILE A 60 5.91 -0.51 -12.17
N CYS A 61 5.09 0.13 -11.32
CA CYS A 61 3.82 0.70 -11.75
C CYS A 61 3.97 2.05 -12.45
N LYS A 62 5.12 2.72 -12.30
CA LYS A 62 5.40 4.06 -12.82
C LYS A 62 4.39 5.12 -12.32
N ARG A 63 3.85 4.90 -11.12
CA ARG A 63 2.96 5.83 -10.42
C ARG A 63 3.53 6.16 -9.06
N ARG A 64 3.19 7.36 -8.58
CA ARG A 64 3.53 7.77 -7.22
C ARG A 64 2.70 6.99 -6.21
N ILE A 65 3.33 6.53 -5.15
CA ILE A 65 2.67 5.87 -4.03
C ILE A 65 2.80 6.78 -2.81
N LEU A 66 1.68 7.05 -2.16
CA LEU A 66 1.67 7.72 -0.87
C LEU A 66 1.58 6.67 0.22
N HIS A 67 2.35 6.86 1.28
CA HIS A 67 2.40 5.96 2.41
C HIS A 67 2.32 6.73 3.71
N ALA A 68 1.49 6.24 4.62
CA ALA A 68 1.34 6.78 5.95
C ALA A 68 1.11 5.63 6.94
N VAL A 69 1.37 5.90 8.22
CA VAL A 69 1.10 4.97 9.31
C VAL A 69 0.02 5.53 10.23
N CYS A 70 -0.81 4.66 10.77
CA CYS A 70 -1.85 4.96 11.74
C CYS A 70 -1.88 3.89 12.83
N PHE A 71 -2.57 4.19 13.94
CA PHE A 71 -2.79 3.25 15.03
C PHE A 71 -4.28 3.01 15.20
N LEU A 72 -4.66 1.75 15.42
CA LEU A 72 -6.02 1.27 15.71
C LEU A 72 -6.07 0.56 17.05
#